data_AF-A0A2H6NDR5-F1
#
_entry.id   AF-A0A2H6NDR5-F1
#
_cell.length_a   1.000
_cell.length_b   1.000
_cell.length_c   1.000
_cell.angle_alpha   90.00
_cell.angle_beta   90.00
_cell.angle_gamma   90.00
#
_symmetry.space_group_name_H-M   'P 1'
#
loop_
_entity.id
_entity.type
_entity.pdbx_description
1 polymer ?
#
loop_
_entity_poly.entity_id
_entity_poly.type
_entity_poly.pdbx_seq_one_letter_code
_entity_poly.pdbx_strand_id
1 'polypeptide(L)'
;TMIIVLQVLIPISLYVSIEIVKICQVYFIHQDKDLFDEETDFQLQCRALNITEDLGQIQYIFSDKTGTLTENKMVFRRCTVSGIEYSHDANAKRLAMYQEADSEDEETLPKVGTLSQRNSISSHQSVKVPYRNQSVKSHRRTGSRVEAK
;
A
#
# COMPACT_ATOMS: atom_id res chain seq x y z
N THR A 1 26.14 50.83 12.78
CA THR A 1 27.40 50.13 12.42
C THR A 1 27.43 48.70 12.94
N MET A 2 27.10 48.40 14.20
CA MET A 2 27.12 47.02 14.72
C MET A 2 26.18 46.04 13.99
N ILE A 3 25.00 46.48 13.54
CA ILE A 3 24.03 45.65 12.79
C ILE A 3 24.59 45.14 11.45
N ILE A 4 25.42 45.96 10.78
CA ILE A 4 26.04 45.64 9.49
C ILE A 4 27.12 44.54 9.65
N VAL A 5 27.71 44.40 10.84
CA VAL A 5 28.68 43.32 11.10
C VAL A 5 27.96 42.00 11.40
N LEU A 6 26.78 42.06 12.04
CA LEU A 6 25.96 40.89 12.37
C LEU A 6 25.30 40.24 11.13
N GLN A 7 25.14 40.97 10.02
CA GLN A 7 24.52 40.44 8.80
C GLN A 7 25.34 39.31 8.12
N VAL A 8 26.60 39.11 8.51
CA VAL A 8 27.46 38.00 8.03
C VAL A 8 27.20 36.69 8.82
N LEU A 9 26.53 36.75 9.98
CA LEU A 9 26.22 35.55 10.79
C LEU A 9 25.25 34.58 10.10
N ILE A 10 24.35 35.08 9.26
CA ILE A 10 23.46 34.25 8.44
C ILE A 10 23.87 34.49 6.98
N PRO A 11 24.68 33.59 6.39
CA PRO A 11 25.16 33.77 5.03
C PRO A 11 24.00 33.71 4.05
N ILE A 12 23.86 34.72 3.19
CA ILE A 12 22.88 34.69 2.09
C ILE A 12 23.12 33.48 1.18
N SER A 13 24.38 33.08 1.03
CA SER A 13 24.79 31.88 0.29
C SER A 13 24.25 30.58 0.89
N LEU A 14 24.10 30.49 2.22
CA LEU A 14 23.59 29.28 2.88
C LEU A 14 22.15 29.00 2.45
N TYR A 15 21.31 30.04 2.38
CA TYR A 15 19.93 29.91 1.92
C TYR A 15 19.87 29.38 0.47
N VAL A 16 20.64 29.99 -0.43
CA VAL A 16 20.68 29.59 -1.85
C VAL A 16 21.19 28.16 -2.02
N SER A 17 22.22 27.77 -1.26
CA SER A 17 22.76 26.41 -1.31
C SER A 17 21.74 25.36 -0.84
N ILE A 18 20.97 25.64 0.21
CA ILE A 18 19.92 24.72 0.69
C ILE A 18 18.83 24.52 -0.38
N GLU A 19 18.39 25.61 -1.03
CA GLU A 19 17.39 25.53 -2.10
C GLU A 19 17.89 24.69 -3.29
N ILE A 20 19.16 24.82 -3.67
CA ILE A 20 19.75 23.99 -4.73
C ILE A 20 19.74 22.51 -4.34
N VAL A 21 20.11 22.19 -3.09
CA VAL A 21 20.10 20.80 -2.60
C VAL A 21 18.68 20.21 -2.65
N LYS A 22 17.66 20.97 -2.26
CA LYS A 22 16.25 20.54 -2.34
C LYS A 22 15.84 20.22 -3.77
N ILE A 23 16.21 21.08 -4.72
CA ILE A 23 15.95 20.85 -6.15
C ILE A 23 16.63 19.57 -6.63
N CYS A 24 17.90 19.35 -6.26
CA CYS A 24 18.61 18.13 -6.62
C CYS A 24 17.95 16.87 -6.05
N GLN A 25 17.48 16.89 -4.80
CA GLN A 25 16.78 15.76 -4.20
C GLN A 25 15.48 15.42 -4.93
N VAL A 26 14.65 16.44 -5.21
CA VAL A 26 13.41 16.26 -5.96
C VAL A 26 13.67 15.73 -7.37
N TYR A 27 14.73 16.21 -8.03
CA TYR A 27 15.13 15.71 -9.34
C TYR A 27 15.47 14.22 -9.30
N PHE A 28 16.20 13.74 -8.28
CA PHE A 28 16.52 12.32 -8.15
C PHE A 28 15.27 11.48 -7.92
N ILE A 29 14.36 11.92 -7.06
CA ILE A 29 13.09 11.21 -6.79
C ILE A 29 12.24 11.10 -8.06
N HIS A 30 12.20 12.15 -8.88
CA HIS A 30 11.44 12.14 -10.13
C HIS A 30 12.05 11.23 -11.21
N GLN A 31 13.35 10.95 -11.15
CA GLN A 31 14.04 10.04 -12.08
C GLN A 31 14.10 8.60 -11.57
N ASP A 32 13.51 8.34 -10.41
CA ASP A 32 13.49 7.01 -9.81
C ASP A 32 12.52 6.10 -10.58
N LYS A 33 13.03 4.94 -11.00
CA LYS A 33 12.25 3.95 -11.77
C LYS A 33 11.41 3.07 -10.85
N ASP A 34 11.81 2.94 -9.59
CA ASP A 34 11.11 2.09 -8.63
C ASP A 34 9.78 2.73 -8.17
N LEU A 35 9.61 4.04 -8.42
CA LEU A 35 8.38 4.79 -8.15
C LEU A 35 7.55 5.09 -9.42
N PHE A 36 7.75 4.29 -10.48
CA PHE A 36 6.98 4.36 -11.71
C PHE A 36 5.89 3.29 -11.72
N ASP A 37 4.65 3.70 -12.03
CA ASP A 37 3.52 2.79 -12.15
C ASP A 37 3.31 2.40 -13.63
N GLU A 38 3.56 1.12 -13.95
CA GLU A 38 3.42 0.58 -15.30
C GLU A 38 1.97 0.46 -15.77
N GLU A 39 1.01 0.28 -14.85
CA GLU A 39 -0.40 0.11 -15.23
C GLU A 39 -1.05 1.43 -15.68
N THR A 40 -0.68 2.53 -15.03
CA THR A 40 -1.20 3.87 -15.33
C THR A 40 -0.27 4.75 -16.16
N ASP A 41 0.95 4.27 -16.47
CA ASP A 41 2.01 5.02 -17.16
C ASP A 41 2.31 6.35 -16.45
N PHE A 42 2.34 6.30 -15.11
CA PHE A 42 2.47 7.48 -14.27
C PHE A 42 3.74 7.43 -13.43
N GLN A 43 4.56 8.49 -13.53
CA GLN A 43 5.75 8.67 -12.71
C GLN A 43 5.44 9.52 -11.48
N LEU A 44 6.12 9.24 -10.36
CA LEU A 44 5.95 10.04 -9.15
C LEU A 44 6.29 11.52 -9.38
N GLN A 45 5.34 12.40 -9.04
CA GLN A 45 5.48 13.84 -9.22
C GLN A 45 5.49 14.59 -7.88
N CYS A 46 6.63 15.18 -7.55
CA CYS A 46 6.75 16.11 -6.43
C CYS A 46 6.23 17.50 -6.83
N ARG A 47 5.17 17.98 -6.16
CA ARG A 47 4.59 19.32 -6.41
C ARG A 47 5.16 20.42 -5.50
N ALA A 48 5.94 20.04 -4.49
CA ALA A 48 6.57 20.94 -3.52
C ALA A 48 8.03 20.54 -3.28
N LEU A 49 8.92 21.53 -3.08
CA LEU A 49 10.37 21.31 -2.93
C LEU A 49 10.79 20.87 -1.52
N ASN A 50 9.97 21.15 -0.51
CA ASN A 50 10.22 20.78 0.90
C ASN A 50 9.69 19.39 1.27
N ILE A 51 9.03 18.69 0.33
CA ILE A 51 8.37 17.41 0.60
C ILE A 51 9.34 16.35 1.14
N THR A 52 10.60 16.38 0.73
CA THR A 52 11.61 15.40 1.15
C THR A 52 11.95 15.51 2.63
N GLU A 53 11.99 16.74 3.17
CA GLU A 53 12.22 17.00 4.59
C GLU A 53 11.01 16.58 5.43
N ASP A 54 9.80 16.92 4.96
CA ASP A 54 8.54 16.58 5.62
C ASP A 54 8.34 15.05 5.67
N LEU A 55 8.62 14.35 4.57
CA LEU A 55 8.52 12.89 4.49
C LEU A 55 9.55 12.20 5.39
N GLY A 56 10.74 12.75 5.55
CA GLY A 56 11.78 12.21 6.45
C GLY A 56 11.40 12.27 7.94
N GLN A 57 10.37 13.04 8.30
CA GLN A 57 9.96 13.26 9.69
C GLN A 57 8.52 12.81 9.98
N ILE A 58 7.82 12.21 9.00
CA ILE A 58 6.43 11.82 9.17
C ILE A 58 6.29 10.69 10.19
N GLN A 59 5.32 10.81 11.11
CA GLN A 59 5.08 9.82 12.18
C GLN A 59 3.76 9.07 12.03
N TYR A 60 2.80 9.67 11.32
CA TYR A 60 1.46 9.14 11.19
C TYR A 60 1.03 9.22 9.72
N ILE A 61 0.47 8.11 9.23
CA ILE A 61 -0.12 8.02 7.89
C ILE A 61 -1.63 7.90 8.08
N PHE A 62 -2.37 8.85 7.53
CA PHE A 62 -3.81 8.77 7.43
C PHE A 62 -4.18 8.35 6.02
N SER A 63 -4.68 7.13 5.87
CA SER A 63 -5.07 6.58 4.56
C SER A 63 -6.59 6.60 4.41
N ASP A 64 -7.06 6.91 3.21
CA ASP A 64 -8.46 6.67 2.86
C ASP A 64 -8.69 5.18 2.59
N LYS A 65 -9.90 4.69 2.87
CA LYS A 65 -10.26 3.31 2.62
C LYS A 65 -10.41 3.03 1.13
N THR A 66 -11.20 3.83 0.44
CA THR A 66 -11.63 3.53 -0.94
C THR A 66 -10.84 4.37 -1.92
N GLY A 67 -10.21 3.73 -2.91
CA GLY A 67 -9.31 4.40 -3.86
C GLY A 67 -7.88 4.55 -3.36
N THR A 68 -7.57 4.10 -2.13
CA THR A 68 -6.18 3.95 -1.64
C THR A 68 -5.94 2.53 -1.13
N LEU A 69 -6.59 2.10 -0.05
CA LEU A 69 -6.40 0.74 0.47
C LEU A 69 -7.10 -0.34 -0.37
N THR A 70 -8.20 0.02 -1.04
CA THR A 70 -8.96 -0.90 -1.88
C THR A 70 -9.28 -0.26 -3.22
N GLU A 71 -9.05 -1.02 -4.29
CA GLU A 71 -9.68 -0.76 -5.59
C GLU A 71 -11.21 -0.78 -5.47
N ASN A 72 -11.89 0.02 -6.29
CA ASN A 72 -13.36 0.01 -6.38
C ASN A 72 -13.86 -1.18 -7.21
N LYS A 73 -13.52 -2.40 -6.81
CA LYS A 73 -13.84 -3.65 -7.51
C LYS A 73 -14.22 -4.74 -6.53
N MET A 74 -15.51 -5.07 -6.50
CA MET A 74 -16.06 -6.10 -5.62
C MET A 74 -16.14 -7.43 -6.35
N VAL A 75 -15.47 -8.45 -5.82
CA VAL A 75 -15.42 -9.78 -6.43
C VAL A 75 -16.03 -10.82 -5.49
N PHE A 76 -16.97 -11.62 -6.01
CA PHE A 76 -17.57 -12.71 -5.27
C PHE A 76 -16.54 -13.80 -4.97
N ARG A 77 -16.30 -14.08 -3.68
CA ARG A 77 -15.33 -15.07 -3.22
C ARG A 77 -15.99 -16.40 -2.89
N ARG A 78 -16.92 -16.37 -1.93
CA ARG A 78 -17.58 -17.56 -1.37
C ARG A 78 -18.97 -17.19 -0.86
N CYS A 79 -19.86 -18.17 -0.80
CA CYS A 79 -21.10 -18.06 -0.02
C CYS A 79 -21.42 -19.37 0.69
N THR A 80 -22.31 -19.31 1.66
CA THR A 80 -22.82 -20.49 2.35
C THR A 80 -24.33 -20.55 2.20
N VAL A 81 -24.85 -21.66 1.67
CA VAL A 81 -26.28 -21.88 1.48
C VAL A 81 -26.67 -23.19 2.16
N SER A 82 -27.65 -23.14 3.07
CA SER A 82 -28.11 -24.33 3.84
C SER A 82 -27.00 -25.11 4.55
N GLY A 83 -25.95 -24.41 5.02
CA GLY A 83 -24.80 -25.02 5.70
C GLY A 83 -23.74 -25.62 4.75
N ILE A 84 -23.90 -25.49 3.43
CA ILE A 84 -22.92 -25.90 2.43
C ILE A 84 -22.15 -24.67 1.96
N GLU A 85 -20.81 -24.71 2.04
CA GLU A 85 -19.93 -23.65 1.52
C GLU A 85 -19.70 -23.85 0.02
N TYR A 86 -19.90 -22.78 -0.75
CA TYR A 86 -19.61 -22.69 -2.17
C TYR A 86 -18.47 -21.69 -2.37
N SER A 87 -17.30 -22.17 -2.76
CA SER A 87 -16.18 -21.32 -3.17
C SER A 87 -16.25 -21.04 -4.66
N HIS A 88 -15.84 -19.83 -5.05
CA HIS A 88 -15.69 -19.47 -6.45
C HIS A 88 -14.21 -19.48 -6.83
N ASP A 89 -13.71 -20.68 -7.16
CA ASP A 89 -12.28 -20.94 -7.35
C ASP A 89 -11.67 -20.12 -8.49
N ALA A 90 -12.45 -19.78 -9.52
CA ALA A 90 -12.01 -18.91 -10.61
C ALA A 90 -11.63 -17.50 -10.11
N ASN A 91 -12.46 -16.90 -9.25
CA ASN A 91 -12.17 -15.59 -8.65
C ASN A 91 -11.07 -15.69 -7.59
N ALA A 92 -10.99 -16.81 -6.87
CA ALA A 92 -9.91 -17.04 -5.92
C ALA A 92 -8.54 -17.05 -6.60
N LYS A 93 -8.40 -17.77 -7.72
CA LYS A 93 -7.18 -17.79 -8.53
C LYS A 93 -6.85 -16.42 -9.12
N ARG A 94 -7.85 -15.74 -9.69
CA ARG A 94 -7.68 -14.41 -10.30
C ARG A 94 -7.18 -13.37 -9.29
N LEU A 95 -7.49 -13.53 -8.02
CA LEU A 95 -7.05 -12.64 -6.96
C LEU A 95 -5.71 -13.04 -6.32
N ALA A 96 -5.35 -14.32 -6.38
CA ALA A 96 -4.01 -14.77 -6.01
C ALA A 96 -2.95 -14.25 -7.00
N MET A 97 -3.28 -14.17 -8.29
CA MET A 97 -2.37 -13.61 -9.30
C MET A 97 -2.00 -12.14 -9.02
N TYR A 98 -2.94 -11.31 -8.56
CA TYR A 98 -2.63 -9.93 -8.17
C TYR A 98 -1.73 -9.85 -6.92
N GLN A 99 -1.72 -10.89 -6.07
CA GLN A 99 -0.86 -10.93 -4.88
C GLN A 99 0.56 -11.39 -5.18
N GLU A 100 0.79 -12.14 -6.26
CA GLU A 100 2.11 -12.62 -6.65
C GLU A 100 2.93 -11.52 -7.35
N ALA A 101 2.30 -10.65 -8.14
CA ALA A 101 2.96 -9.54 -8.84
C ALA A 101 3.64 -8.52 -7.90
N ASP A 102 3.10 -8.28 -6.71
CA ASP A 102 3.69 -7.37 -5.70
C ASP A 102 4.89 -7.97 -4.94
N SER A 103 5.24 -9.25 -5.17
CA SER A 103 6.21 -9.99 -4.34
C SER A 103 7.54 -10.32 -5.02
N GLU A 104 7.75 -9.93 -6.28
CA GLU A 104 8.92 -10.37 -7.06
C GLU A 104 10.16 -9.45 -6.98
N ASP A 105 10.11 -8.29 -6.30
CA ASP A 105 11.24 -7.31 -6.33
C ASP A 105 12.12 -7.25 -5.06
N GLU A 106 11.90 -8.07 -4.03
CA GLU A 106 12.75 -8.13 -2.82
C GLU A 106 13.74 -9.31 -2.87
N GLU A 107 14.72 -9.28 -3.79
CA GLU A 107 15.95 -10.07 -3.64
C GLU A 107 17.19 -9.31 -4.15
N THR A 108 17.86 -8.54 -3.28
CA THR A 108 19.33 -8.38 -3.35
C THR A 108 19.99 -8.21 -1.97
N LEU A 109 20.50 -9.30 -1.38
CA LEU A 109 21.70 -9.29 -0.52
C LEU A 109 22.17 -10.73 -0.21
N PRO A 110 23.46 -11.08 -0.38
CA PRO A 110 23.91 -12.46 -0.31
C PRO A 110 24.14 -12.90 1.14
N LYS A 111 23.54 -14.02 1.55
CA LYS A 111 23.99 -14.80 2.70
C LYS A 111 24.34 -16.21 2.29
N VAL A 112 25.65 -16.46 2.31
CA VAL A 112 26.30 -17.76 2.23
C VAL A 112 25.84 -18.63 3.41
N GLY A 113 25.41 -19.88 3.14
CA GLY A 113 25.58 -20.99 4.09
C GLY A 113 24.39 -21.91 4.35
N THR A 114 24.38 -23.05 3.63
CA THR A 114 24.01 -24.42 4.09
C THR A 114 22.55 -24.90 4.04
N LEU A 115 22.25 -25.61 2.93
CA LEU A 115 21.63 -26.94 2.77
C LEU A 115 20.33 -27.37 3.51
N SER A 116 19.39 -27.83 2.67
CA SER A 116 18.40 -28.93 2.85
C SER A 116 17.04 -28.62 3.48
N GLN A 117 15.95 -28.59 2.67
CA GLN A 117 14.90 -29.62 2.73
C GLN A 117 13.75 -29.44 1.70
N ARG A 118 13.66 -30.45 0.82
CA ARG A 118 12.45 -31.23 0.45
C ARG A 118 11.15 -30.48 0.08
N ASN A 119 10.83 -30.58 -1.21
CA ASN A 119 9.48 -30.55 -1.77
C ASN A 119 8.53 -31.45 -0.98
N SER A 120 7.41 -30.91 -0.52
CA SER A 120 6.20 -31.70 -0.25
C SER A 120 4.94 -30.87 -0.50
N ILE A 121 4.24 -31.26 -1.56
CA ILE A 121 2.89 -30.82 -1.89
C ILE A 121 1.97 -31.43 -0.82
N SER A 122 1.56 -30.63 0.15
CA SER A 122 0.60 -31.06 1.18
C SER A 122 -0.80 -30.59 0.82
N SER A 123 -1.61 -31.57 0.46
CA SER A 123 -3.05 -31.53 0.30
C SER A 123 -3.71 -31.08 1.62
N HIS A 124 -4.32 -29.89 1.64
CA HIS A 124 -5.06 -29.45 2.82
C HIS A 124 -6.48 -30.05 2.84
N GLN A 125 -6.50 -31.18 3.54
CA GLN A 125 -7.60 -31.92 4.11
C GLN A 125 -8.64 -31.03 4.80
N SER A 126 -9.91 -31.35 4.53
CA SER A 126 -11.12 -30.81 5.15
C SER A 126 -11.05 -30.90 6.69
N VAL A 127 -10.90 -29.77 7.36
CA VAL A 127 -11.08 -29.66 8.82
C VAL A 127 -12.58 -29.50 9.09
N LYS A 128 -13.20 -30.57 9.62
CA LYS A 128 -14.54 -30.51 10.20
C LYS A 128 -14.47 -29.70 11.49
N VAL A 129 -14.91 -28.44 11.47
CA VAL A 129 -15.11 -27.63 12.68
C VAL A 129 -16.50 -27.92 13.25
N PRO A 130 -16.63 -28.24 14.55
CA PRO A 130 -17.91 -28.57 15.16
C PRO A 130 -18.83 -27.34 15.26
N TYR A 131 -20.11 -27.59 15.01
CA TYR A 131 -21.23 -26.64 15.08
C TYR A 131 -21.20 -25.80 16.37
N ARG A 132 -21.08 -24.47 16.23
CA ARG A 132 -21.46 -23.51 17.28
C ARG A 132 -22.65 -22.70 16.81
N ASN A 133 -23.83 -23.10 17.28
CA ASN A 133 -25.05 -22.30 17.12
C ASN A 133 -24.88 -20.99 17.90
N GLN A 134 -24.73 -19.86 17.21
CA GLN A 134 -25.04 -18.55 17.78
C GLN A 134 -26.34 -18.06 17.16
N SER A 135 -27.37 -18.04 18.01
CA SER A 135 -28.68 -17.49 17.78
C SER A 135 -28.58 -16.03 17.33
N VAL A 136 -28.95 -15.75 16.08
CA VAL A 136 -29.06 -14.37 15.59
C VAL A 136 -30.50 -13.90 15.81
N LYS A 137 -30.74 -13.23 16.94
CA LYS A 137 -31.92 -12.35 17.07
C LYS A 137 -31.66 -11.12 16.20
N SER A 138 -32.20 -11.12 14.98
CA SER A 138 -32.18 -9.93 14.12
C SER A 138 -33.32 -8.98 14.48
N HIS A 139 -32.92 -7.82 15.00
CA HIS A 139 -33.74 -6.67 15.30
C HIS A 139 -34.28 -6.06 13.99
N ARG A 140 -35.60 -6.07 13.78
CA ARG A 140 -36.24 -5.25 12.74
C ARG A 140 -35.97 -3.77 13.02
N ARG A 141 -35.51 -3.02 12.02
CA ARG A 141 -35.85 -1.61 11.75
C ARG A 141 -35.29 -1.21 10.38
N THR A 142 -36.17 -1.15 9.38
CA THR A 142 -36.76 0.07 8.78
C THR A 142 -35.94 0.57 7.61
N GLY A 143 -36.50 0.37 6.41
CA GLY A 143 -35.89 0.77 5.15
C GLY A 143 -35.78 2.28 5.01
N SER A 144 -34.72 2.69 4.33
CA SER A 144 -34.64 3.98 3.66
C SER A 144 -34.42 3.70 2.18
N ARG A 145 -35.50 3.91 1.42
CA ARG A 145 -35.55 3.96 -0.04
C ARG A 145 -34.75 5.18 -0.49
N VAL A 146 -33.80 5.01 -1.40
CA VAL A 146 -33.17 6.12 -2.11
C VAL A 146 -33.44 5.90 -3.60
N GLU A 147 -34.31 6.75 -4.15
CA GLU A 147 -34.57 6.89 -5.57
C GLU A 147 -33.37 7.56 -6.25
N ALA A 148 -32.89 6.99 -7.35
CA ALA A 148 -32.00 7.65 -8.28
C ALA A 148 -32.84 8.48 -9.26
N LYS A 149 -32.44 9.74 -9.46
CA LYS A 149 -32.81 10.56 -10.62
C LYS A 149 -31.66 10.53 -11.62
#